data_AF-A0A1Q6ZT84-F1
#
_entry.id   AF-A0A1Q6ZT84-F1
#
_cell.length_a   1.000
_cell.length_b   1.000
_cell.length_c   1.000
_cell.angle_alpha   90.00
_cell.angle_beta   90.00
_cell.angle_gamma   90.00
#
_symmetry.space_group_name_H-M   'P 1'
#
loop_
_entity.id
_entity.type
_entity.pdbx_description
1 polymer ?
#
loop_
_entity_poly.entity_id
_entity_poly.type
_entity_poly.pdbx_seq_one_letter_code
_entity_poly.pdbx_strand_id
1 'polypeptide(L)'
;MNEQATKRVTMAQAVIAFLNNQYVERDGREQPFFAGCFGIFGHGNIAGIGQALQQMPEFRYYQARNEQAMVHIAAAYAKTKNRLQTFACTSSIGPGATNMVTGAALATINRLPVLLLPGDIFARRNVAPVLQQLEFEHTQDISVNDCFKPVSRYWDRISRPEQLLTALPEAMSVLTSPAETGAVTLALPQDVQTEAYAYPEAFFRKRVWHVPRNRPDRRALEQAAALIRASKQPLIVAGGGVIYAEATDALKRFVEQTGIPVGETMAGKGSLRFDHPLNLGAIGATGTFAANRVARDADLVIGIGTRYSDFTTSSKTAFQNPEVRFININVAAFDAFKHLALPLVGDALVTLEELLDLVDGYSVEASYRAQAERLHGEWDAEVERIYTIRNTPLPSQGELIGAVNELSAPEAIMVCAAGSLPGDLHKLWRARHPKNYHMEYGYSCMGYEIAGGLGIKMAAPERDVYVMVGDGSYLMMNSEIVTSIQENYKLIIVLLDNSGFKSIGALSRSLGQEGFGTRYVYPHNGQLPTDAAGADVQTLPVDLAANARSLGAHVIECKTYGDF
;
A
#
# COMPACT_ATOMS: atom_id res chain seq x y z
N MET A 1 44.72 3.81 -23.80
CA MET A 1 43.52 3.88 -22.94
C MET A 1 42.49 4.66 -23.73
N ASN A 2 41.44 4.02 -24.24
CA ASN A 2 40.40 4.74 -24.96
C ASN A 2 39.72 5.71 -23.98
N GLU A 3 39.77 7.01 -24.26
CA GLU A 3 38.95 8.00 -23.56
C GLU A 3 37.49 7.56 -23.71
N GLN A 4 36.82 7.26 -22.60
CA GLN A 4 35.39 6.98 -22.61
C GLN A 4 34.66 8.26 -23.01
N ALA A 5 33.74 8.16 -23.98
CA ALA A 5 32.90 9.27 -24.37
C ALA A 5 32.10 9.78 -23.16
N THR A 6 32.05 11.09 -22.98
CA THR A 6 31.34 11.75 -21.86
C THR A 6 30.34 12.77 -22.38
N LYS A 7 29.25 12.94 -21.64
CA LYS A 7 28.22 13.96 -21.87
C LYS A 7 28.23 14.93 -20.69
N ARG A 8 28.48 16.22 -20.97
CA ARG A 8 28.47 17.28 -19.95
C ARG A 8 27.06 17.83 -19.76
N VAL A 9 26.46 17.57 -18.61
CA VAL A 9 25.10 18.00 -18.22
C VAL A 9 25.06 18.35 -16.74
N THR A 10 24.04 19.09 -16.29
CA THR A 10 23.84 19.32 -14.84
C THR A 10 23.50 18.02 -14.13
N MET A 11 23.74 17.97 -12.82
CA MET A 11 23.31 16.85 -11.97
C MET A 11 21.81 16.55 -12.14
N ALA A 12 20.96 17.58 -12.10
CA ALA A 12 19.52 17.39 -12.25
C ALA A 12 19.13 16.82 -13.62
N GLN A 13 19.74 17.32 -14.70
CA GLN A 13 19.57 16.75 -16.04
C GLN A 13 20.06 15.30 -16.11
N ALA A 14 21.15 14.97 -15.42
CA ALA A 14 21.66 13.61 -15.36
C ALA A 14 20.69 12.66 -14.62
N VAL A 15 20.06 13.10 -13.52
CA VAL A 15 19.01 12.33 -12.83
C VAL A 15 17.87 12.03 -13.80
N ILE A 16 17.27 13.04 -14.43
CA ILE A 16 16.10 12.84 -15.29
C ILE A 16 16.44 11.96 -16.51
N ALA A 17 17.58 12.22 -17.17
CA ALA A 17 18.04 11.42 -18.30
C ALA A 17 18.32 9.95 -17.92
N PHE A 18 18.86 9.71 -16.72
CA PHE A 18 19.05 8.35 -16.21
C PHE A 18 17.71 7.66 -15.96
N LEU A 19 16.79 8.29 -15.21
CA LEU A 19 15.51 7.70 -14.82
C LEU A 19 14.65 7.34 -16.04
N ASN A 20 14.65 8.19 -17.08
CA ASN A 20 13.92 7.96 -18.32
C ASN A 20 14.39 6.70 -19.10
N ASN A 21 15.59 6.19 -18.80
CA ASN A 21 16.19 5.03 -19.45
C ASN A 21 16.17 3.76 -18.57
N GLN A 22 15.39 3.74 -17.49
CA GLN A 22 15.26 2.56 -16.63
C GLN A 22 13.99 1.76 -16.94
N TYR A 23 14.19 0.46 -17.19
CA TYR A 23 13.15 -0.50 -17.55
C TYR A 23 13.21 -1.69 -16.59
N VAL A 24 12.09 -2.37 -16.37
CA VAL A 24 12.06 -3.67 -15.70
C VAL A 24 11.54 -4.73 -16.64
N GLU A 25 11.93 -5.97 -16.39
CA GLU A 25 11.43 -7.14 -17.11
C GLU A 25 11.08 -8.26 -16.14
N ARG A 26 9.91 -8.88 -16.34
CA ARG A 26 9.48 -10.10 -15.67
C ARG A 26 8.72 -10.98 -16.67
N ASP A 27 9.03 -12.27 -16.70
CA ASP A 27 8.38 -13.27 -17.56
C ASP A 27 8.34 -12.90 -19.06
N GLY A 28 9.43 -12.31 -19.56
CA GLY A 28 9.60 -11.86 -20.94
C GLY A 28 8.91 -10.53 -21.26
N ARG A 29 8.27 -9.88 -20.28
CA ARG A 29 7.55 -8.61 -20.47
C ARG A 29 8.36 -7.45 -19.93
N GLU A 30 8.86 -6.62 -20.85
CA GLU A 30 9.63 -5.42 -20.55
C GLU A 30 8.73 -4.17 -20.53
N GLN A 31 8.95 -3.27 -19.57
CA GLN A 31 8.26 -1.98 -19.48
C GLN A 31 9.12 -0.90 -18.81
N PRO A 32 8.86 0.40 -19.06
CA PRO A 32 9.48 1.48 -18.30
C PRO A 32 9.21 1.34 -16.80
N PHE A 33 10.21 1.58 -15.96
CA PHE A 33 10.03 1.48 -14.51
C PHE A 33 9.38 2.73 -13.91
N PHE A 34 9.70 3.91 -14.42
CA PHE A 34 9.11 5.16 -13.95
C PHE A 34 8.02 5.64 -14.91
N ALA A 35 6.85 5.98 -14.37
CA ALA A 35 5.73 6.56 -15.10
C ALA A 35 5.79 8.10 -15.19
N GLY A 36 6.77 8.71 -14.51
CA GLY A 36 7.01 10.15 -14.49
C GLY A 36 7.49 10.64 -13.12
N CYS A 37 7.32 11.94 -12.88
CA CYS A 37 7.67 12.60 -11.62
C CYS A 37 6.53 13.49 -11.12
N PHE A 38 6.15 13.31 -9.86
CA PHE A 38 5.35 14.27 -9.13
C PHE A 38 6.25 15.32 -8.48
N GLY A 39 5.83 16.59 -8.45
CA GLY A 39 6.55 17.58 -7.67
C GLY A 39 5.78 18.85 -7.35
N ILE A 40 6.17 19.46 -6.23
CA ILE A 40 5.86 20.86 -5.91
C ILE A 40 7.19 21.61 -5.95
N PHE A 41 7.25 22.63 -6.81
CA PHE A 41 8.48 23.38 -6.99
C PHE A 41 8.59 24.52 -5.99
N GLY A 42 9.76 24.62 -5.36
CA GLY A 42 10.19 25.77 -4.58
C GLY A 42 11.66 26.09 -4.90
N HIS A 43 12.25 27.06 -4.20
CA HIS A 43 13.65 27.43 -4.42
C HIS A 43 14.61 26.22 -4.26
N GLY A 44 14.20 25.21 -3.46
CA GLY A 44 14.96 24.00 -3.19
C GLY A 44 15.18 23.07 -4.39
N ASN A 45 14.36 23.14 -5.42
CA ASN A 45 14.41 22.20 -6.56
C ASN A 45 14.09 22.82 -7.93
N ILE A 46 13.53 24.04 -8.00
CA ILE A 46 13.10 24.66 -9.26
C ILE A 46 14.26 24.91 -10.23
N ALA A 47 15.40 25.40 -9.74
CA ALA A 47 16.57 25.73 -10.56
C ALA A 47 17.30 24.48 -11.07
N GLY A 48 17.07 23.32 -10.44
CA GLY A 48 17.68 22.05 -10.78
C GLY A 48 16.66 21.11 -11.43
N ILE A 49 16.04 20.24 -10.61
CA ILE A 49 15.07 19.23 -11.07
C ILE A 49 13.92 19.86 -11.86
N GLY A 50 13.40 21.01 -11.43
CA GLY A 50 12.32 21.71 -12.14
C GLY A 50 12.73 22.11 -13.57
N GLN A 51 13.90 22.72 -13.72
CA GLN A 51 14.47 23.04 -15.04
C GLN A 51 14.69 21.77 -15.89
N ALA A 52 15.25 20.71 -15.30
CA ALA A 52 15.52 19.47 -16.01
C ALA A 52 14.22 18.83 -16.55
N LEU A 53 13.17 18.76 -15.74
CA LEU A 53 11.85 18.26 -16.16
C LEU A 53 11.22 19.12 -17.26
N GLN A 54 11.40 20.44 -17.21
CA GLN A 54 10.92 21.34 -18.28
C GLN A 54 11.63 21.09 -19.62
N GLN A 55 12.93 20.80 -19.57
CA GLN A 55 13.76 20.57 -20.77
C GLN A 55 13.69 19.14 -21.31
N MET A 56 13.23 18.19 -20.49
CA MET A 56 13.11 16.76 -20.81
C MET A 56 11.65 16.28 -20.64
N PRO A 57 10.72 16.81 -21.46
CA PRO A 57 9.28 16.55 -21.30
C PRO A 57 8.89 15.08 -21.52
N GLU A 58 9.77 14.25 -22.09
CA GLU A 58 9.58 12.81 -22.21
C GLU A 58 9.47 12.12 -20.84
N PHE A 59 10.09 12.68 -19.80
CA PHE A 59 9.88 12.26 -18.41
C PHE A 59 8.80 13.12 -17.77
N ARG A 60 7.54 12.72 -17.97
CA ARG A 60 6.37 13.55 -17.65
C ARG A 60 6.34 14.03 -16.20
N TYR A 61 6.14 15.33 -16.03
CA TYR A 61 5.87 15.99 -14.76
C TYR A 61 4.36 16.00 -14.44
N TYR A 62 4.04 15.81 -13.16
CA TYR A 62 2.69 15.93 -12.59
C TYR A 62 2.71 16.91 -11.42
N GLN A 63 1.82 17.90 -11.44
CA GLN A 63 1.69 18.87 -10.36
C GLN A 63 0.66 18.39 -9.34
N ALA A 64 1.11 18.00 -8.14
CA ALA A 64 0.24 17.68 -7.02
C ALA A 64 -0.10 18.90 -6.15
N ARG A 65 -0.86 18.70 -5.08
CA ARG A 65 -1.26 19.75 -4.11
C ARG A 65 -0.68 19.55 -2.71
N ASN A 66 -0.15 18.37 -2.41
CA ASN A 66 0.54 18.11 -1.15
C ASN A 66 1.65 17.07 -1.32
N GLU A 67 2.81 17.26 -0.68
CA GLU A 67 3.95 16.36 -0.88
C GLU A 67 3.76 14.96 -0.29
N GLN A 68 3.05 14.82 0.83
CA GLN A 68 2.65 13.50 1.33
C GLN A 68 1.77 12.77 0.31
N ALA A 69 0.86 13.50 -0.33
CA ALA A 69 -0.09 12.94 -1.28
C ALA A 69 0.60 12.41 -2.54
N MET A 70 1.66 13.07 -3.02
CA MET A 70 2.50 12.59 -4.13
C MET A 70 3.04 11.19 -3.87
N VAL A 71 3.53 10.95 -2.65
CA VAL A 71 4.08 9.66 -2.26
C VAL A 71 2.97 8.62 -2.12
N HIS A 72 1.80 9.00 -1.62
CA HIS A 72 0.62 8.12 -1.57
C HIS A 72 0.14 7.70 -2.96
N ILE A 73 0.07 8.65 -3.92
CA ILE A 73 -0.24 8.38 -5.33
C ILE A 73 0.78 7.37 -5.90
N ALA A 74 2.07 7.63 -5.72
CA ALA A 74 3.15 6.78 -6.22
C ALA A 74 3.09 5.36 -5.63
N ALA A 75 2.89 5.24 -4.32
CA ALA A 75 2.77 3.95 -3.64
C ALA A 75 1.55 3.16 -4.14
N ALA A 76 0.41 3.82 -4.29
CA ALA A 76 -0.82 3.19 -4.78
C ALA A 76 -0.66 2.70 -6.22
N TYR A 77 -0.10 3.53 -7.09
CA TYR A 77 0.22 3.18 -8.46
C TYR A 77 1.13 1.94 -8.52
N ALA A 78 2.21 1.94 -7.75
CA ALA A 78 3.16 0.83 -7.70
C ALA A 78 2.50 -0.46 -7.21
N LYS A 79 1.65 -0.40 -6.18
CA LYS A 79 0.91 -1.56 -5.69
C LYS A 79 -0.03 -2.14 -6.76
N THR A 80 -0.72 -1.29 -7.51
CA THR A 80 -1.60 -1.72 -8.60
C THR A 80 -0.81 -2.36 -9.75
N LYS A 81 0.36 -1.81 -10.09
CA LYS A 81 1.29 -2.33 -11.11
C LYS A 81 2.18 -3.49 -10.64
N ASN A 82 1.82 -4.19 -9.56
CA ASN A 82 2.62 -5.31 -9.01
C ASN A 82 4.08 -4.94 -8.69
N ARG A 83 4.34 -3.67 -8.36
CA ARG A 83 5.68 -3.10 -8.08
C ARG A 83 6.62 -3.06 -9.29
N LEU A 84 6.11 -3.33 -10.49
CA LEU A 84 6.88 -3.28 -11.73
C LEU A 84 6.92 -1.88 -12.36
N GLN A 85 6.28 -0.89 -11.75
CA GLN A 85 6.33 0.49 -12.19
C GLN A 85 6.04 1.41 -11.00
N THR A 86 6.60 2.62 -10.99
CA THR A 86 6.40 3.61 -9.94
C THR A 86 6.60 5.05 -10.43
N PHE A 87 6.59 6.01 -9.52
CA PHE A 87 6.94 7.42 -9.76
C PHE A 87 8.14 7.85 -8.92
N ALA A 88 8.79 8.92 -9.39
CA ALA A 88 9.63 9.76 -8.56
C ALA A 88 8.80 10.90 -7.94
N CYS A 89 9.14 11.35 -6.74
CA CYS A 89 8.53 12.49 -6.06
C CYS A 89 9.63 13.49 -5.67
N THR A 90 9.55 14.73 -6.16
CA THR A 90 10.48 15.80 -5.77
C THR A 90 9.78 16.88 -4.96
N SER A 91 10.50 17.47 -4.01
CA SER A 91 10.05 18.60 -3.22
C SER A 91 11.14 19.66 -3.14
N SER A 92 10.77 20.87 -2.72
CA SER A 92 11.73 21.83 -2.18
C SER A 92 12.42 21.26 -0.91
N ILE A 93 13.29 22.07 -0.30
CA ILE A 93 13.87 21.80 1.02
C ILE A 93 12.84 22.02 2.14
N GLY A 94 13.16 21.59 3.36
CA GLY A 94 12.46 22.03 4.58
C GLY A 94 11.07 21.43 4.66
N PRO A 95 10.01 22.24 4.77
CA PRO A 95 8.64 21.74 4.96
C PRO A 95 8.18 20.80 3.84
N GLY A 96 8.54 21.11 2.58
CA GLY A 96 8.17 20.25 1.45
C GLY A 96 8.81 18.87 1.54
N ALA A 97 10.07 18.81 2.01
CA ALA A 97 10.72 17.54 2.26
C ALA A 97 10.10 16.80 3.45
N THR A 98 9.91 17.46 4.60
CA THR A 98 9.33 16.80 5.78
C THR A 98 7.92 16.28 5.55
N ASN A 99 7.13 16.93 4.69
CA ASN A 99 5.80 16.46 4.30
C ASN A 99 5.82 15.07 3.64
N MET A 100 6.92 14.67 2.97
CA MET A 100 7.01 13.34 2.34
C MET A 100 7.37 12.22 3.33
N VAL A 101 7.82 12.51 4.56
CA VAL A 101 8.36 11.49 5.49
C VAL A 101 7.30 10.46 5.88
N THR A 102 6.06 10.88 6.14
CA THR A 102 4.93 9.97 6.42
C THR A 102 4.65 9.05 5.23
N GLY A 103 4.69 9.59 4.01
CA GLY A 103 4.54 8.80 2.78
C GLY A 103 5.69 7.81 2.58
N ALA A 104 6.93 8.21 2.90
CA ALA A 104 8.10 7.35 2.83
C ALA A 104 7.96 6.14 3.79
N ALA A 105 7.54 6.41 5.03
CA ALA A 105 7.25 5.36 6.01
C ALA A 105 6.18 4.39 5.49
N LEU A 106 5.08 4.91 4.94
CA LEU A 106 4.00 4.12 4.36
C LEU A 106 4.51 3.20 3.24
N ALA A 107 5.26 3.75 2.28
CA ALA A 107 5.80 3.00 1.14
C ALA A 107 6.76 1.90 1.62
N THR A 108 7.67 2.21 2.55
CA THR A 108 8.63 1.25 3.10
C THR A 108 7.96 0.16 3.93
N ILE A 109 6.96 0.51 4.75
CA ILE A 109 6.18 -0.46 5.53
C ILE A 109 5.43 -1.38 4.57
N ASN A 110 4.79 -0.87 3.52
CA ASN A 110 4.07 -1.70 2.56
C ASN A 110 4.97 -2.38 1.51
N ARG A 111 6.28 -2.11 1.53
CA ARG A 111 7.27 -2.55 0.53
C ARG A 111 6.84 -2.19 -0.88
N LEU A 112 6.59 -0.91 -1.10
CA LEU A 112 6.19 -0.34 -2.37
C LEU A 112 7.33 0.57 -2.87
N PRO A 113 7.85 0.37 -4.09
CA PRO A 113 8.92 1.21 -4.60
C PRO A 113 8.42 2.64 -4.78
N VAL A 114 9.12 3.63 -4.23
CA VAL A 114 8.94 5.05 -4.54
C VAL A 114 10.30 5.74 -4.45
N LEU A 115 10.67 6.55 -5.45
CA LEU A 115 11.90 7.34 -5.44
C LEU A 115 11.60 8.76 -4.93
N LEU A 116 12.27 9.19 -3.88
CA LEU A 116 12.14 10.51 -3.27
C LEU A 116 13.38 11.36 -3.57
N LEU A 117 13.15 12.56 -4.07
CA LEU A 117 14.17 13.52 -4.50
C LEU A 117 13.95 14.88 -3.79
N PRO A 118 14.04 14.94 -2.45
CA PRO A 118 13.89 16.21 -1.72
C PRO A 118 15.09 17.13 -1.97
N GLY A 119 14.83 18.42 -2.16
CA GLY A 119 15.88 19.44 -2.09
C GLY A 119 16.55 19.46 -0.71
N ASP A 120 17.84 19.79 -0.65
CA ASP A 120 18.62 19.83 0.59
C ASP A 120 19.39 21.15 0.73
N ILE A 121 20.07 21.32 1.88
CA ILE A 121 20.99 22.42 2.18
C ILE A 121 22.09 22.54 1.10
N PHE A 122 22.71 23.72 0.99
CA PHE A 122 23.83 23.91 0.06
C PHE A 122 25.06 23.12 0.52
N ALA A 123 25.65 22.31 -0.36
CA ALA A 123 26.85 21.55 -0.07
C ALA A 123 28.06 22.45 0.23
N ARG A 124 28.15 23.60 -0.45
CA ARG A 124 29.25 24.58 -0.28
C ARG A 124 29.21 25.42 1.00
N ARG A 125 28.08 25.43 1.73
CA ARG A 125 27.83 26.08 3.04
C ARG A 125 28.10 27.59 3.20
N ASN A 126 28.78 28.27 2.28
CA ASN A 126 29.08 29.71 2.39
C ASN A 126 27.84 30.63 2.36
N VAL A 127 26.68 30.09 1.98
CA VAL A 127 25.38 30.78 1.95
C VAL A 127 24.45 30.33 3.09
N ALA A 128 24.94 29.54 4.03
CA ALA A 128 24.14 29.06 5.15
C ALA A 128 23.85 30.19 6.18
N PRO A 129 22.71 30.14 6.87
CA PRO A 129 21.58 29.25 6.61
C PRO A 129 20.81 29.68 5.36
N VAL A 130 20.38 28.72 4.54
CA VAL A 130 19.47 29.01 3.43
C VAL A 130 18.02 29.05 3.93
N LEU A 131 17.15 29.73 3.19
CA LEU A 131 15.71 29.73 3.48
C LEU A 131 15.21 28.29 3.66
N GLN A 132 14.40 28.04 4.71
CA GLN A 132 13.85 26.73 5.08
C GLN A 132 14.87 25.67 5.56
N GLN A 133 16.12 26.04 5.82
CA GLN A 133 17.03 25.22 6.61
C GLN A 133 16.65 25.26 8.10
N LEU A 134 16.66 24.11 8.79
CA LEU A 134 16.30 24.01 10.23
C LEU A 134 17.25 24.80 11.15
N GLU A 135 18.48 25.07 10.70
CA GLU A 135 19.60 25.66 11.45
C GLU A 135 19.88 24.94 12.79
N PHE A 136 20.93 24.11 12.80
CA PHE A 136 21.27 23.30 13.98
C PHE A 136 22.55 23.81 14.63
N GLU A 137 22.49 24.24 15.89
CA GLU A 137 23.61 24.90 16.59
C GLU A 137 24.85 24.01 16.73
N HIS A 138 24.66 22.71 16.85
CA HIS A 138 25.74 21.76 17.12
C HIS A 138 26.47 21.28 15.86
N THR A 139 25.86 21.40 14.67
CA THR A 139 26.47 20.93 13.42
C THR A 139 25.79 21.52 12.19
N GLN A 140 26.59 21.84 11.17
CA GLN A 140 26.11 22.32 9.87
C GLN A 140 25.80 21.19 8.88
N ASP A 141 25.92 19.93 9.29
CA ASP A 141 25.77 18.76 8.42
C ASP A 141 24.45 18.00 8.58
N ILE A 142 23.59 18.47 9.49
CA ILE A 142 22.24 17.93 9.70
C ILE A 142 21.22 18.79 8.94
N SER A 143 20.30 18.10 8.29
CA SER A 143 19.14 18.67 7.62
C SER A 143 17.87 17.96 8.11
N VAL A 144 16.71 18.51 7.76
CA VAL A 144 15.45 17.77 7.96
C VAL A 144 15.37 16.50 7.11
N ASN A 145 16.18 16.37 6.05
CA ASN A 145 16.19 15.18 5.21
C ASN A 145 16.82 13.97 5.90
N ASP A 146 17.52 14.17 7.02
CA ASP A 146 18.00 13.07 7.87
C ASP A 146 16.84 12.26 8.48
N CYS A 147 15.64 12.85 8.58
CA CYS A 147 14.42 12.16 9.00
C CYS A 147 13.98 11.05 8.02
N PHE A 148 14.48 11.03 6.78
CA PHE A 148 14.18 9.96 5.82
C PHE A 148 14.99 8.68 6.06
N LYS A 149 16.13 8.75 6.74
CA LYS A 149 17.01 7.60 7.01
C LYS A 149 16.26 6.39 7.62
N PRO A 150 15.45 6.53 8.68
CA PRO A 150 14.75 5.38 9.27
C PRO A 150 13.61 4.83 8.41
N VAL A 151 13.13 5.61 7.43
CA VAL A 151 11.94 5.27 6.63
C VAL A 151 12.26 5.00 5.17
N SER A 152 13.55 4.95 4.81
CA SER A 152 14.02 4.61 3.46
C SER A 152 14.79 3.29 3.50
N ARG A 153 14.59 2.45 2.48
CA ARG A 153 15.38 1.23 2.25
C ARG A 153 16.78 1.53 1.76
N TYR A 154 16.93 2.65 1.05
CA TYR A 154 18.20 3.24 0.67
C TYR A 154 18.10 4.75 0.81
N TRP A 155 19.11 5.37 1.40
CA TRP A 155 19.21 6.81 1.61
C TRP A 155 20.62 7.27 1.26
N ASP A 156 20.72 8.35 0.50
CA ASP A 156 21.99 9.03 0.24
C ASP A 156 21.79 10.56 0.09
N ARG A 157 22.87 11.33 0.29
CA ARG A 157 22.92 12.78 0.06
C ARG A 157 23.93 13.08 -1.04
N ILE A 158 23.46 13.66 -2.13
CA ILE A 158 24.27 13.93 -3.33
C ILE A 158 24.97 15.29 -3.20
N SER A 159 26.01 15.36 -2.37
CA SER A 159 26.85 16.56 -2.17
C SER A 159 27.82 16.87 -3.31
N ARG A 160 27.98 15.97 -4.30
CA ARG A 160 28.78 16.18 -5.53
C ARG A 160 28.10 15.52 -6.72
N PRO A 161 28.15 16.09 -7.93
CA PRO A 161 27.41 15.58 -9.08
C PRO A 161 27.81 14.15 -9.48
N GLU A 162 29.07 13.76 -9.36
CA GLU A 162 29.59 12.44 -9.70
C GLU A 162 29.12 11.31 -8.77
N GLN A 163 28.60 11.63 -7.56
CA GLN A 163 28.06 10.60 -6.65
C GLN A 163 26.86 9.87 -7.26
N LEU A 164 26.17 10.49 -8.23
CA LEU A 164 25.10 9.85 -9.00
C LEU A 164 25.54 8.57 -9.71
N LEU A 165 26.81 8.44 -10.07
CA LEU A 165 27.34 7.25 -10.75
C LEU A 165 27.21 5.99 -9.88
N THR A 166 27.17 6.15 -8.56
CA THR A 166 26.98 5.07 -7.59
C THR A 166 25.55 5.07 -7.06
N ALA A 167 25.02 6.23 -6.65
CA ALA A 167 23.75 6.31 -5.93
C ALA A 167 22.53 5.87 -6.77
N LEU A 168 22.49 6.21 -8.06
CA LEU A 168 21.34 5.87 -8.91
C LEU A 168 21.27 4.38 -9.27
N PRO A 169 22.37 3.69 -9.62
CA PRO A 169 22.38 2.23 -9.74
C PRO A 169 21.94 1.51 -8.46
N GLU A 170 22.41 1.95 -7.28
CA GLU A 170 21.98 1.34 -6.01
C GLU A 170 20.51 1.62 -5.70
N ALA A 171 20.04 2.85 -5.95
CA ALA A 171 18.62 3.18 -5.84
C ALA A 171 17.75 2.26 -6.69
N MET A 172 18.14 1.99 -7.93
CA MET A 172 17.42 1.07 -8.82
C MET A 172 17.47 -0.39 -8.35
N SER A 173 18.64 -0.85 -7.89
CA SER A 173 18.79 -2.20 -7.32
C SER A 173 17.76 -2.45 -6.19
N VAL A 174 17.63 -1.49 -5.28
CA VAL A 174 16.66 -1.56 -4.17
C VAL A 174 15.21 -1.42 -4.65
N LEU A 175 14.91 -0.44 -5.51
CA LEU A 175 13.55 -0.20 -6.01
C LEU A 175 12.98 -1.39 -6.81
N THR A 176 13.83 -2.12 -7.53
CA THR A 176 13.41 -3.26 -8.37
C THR A 176 13.43 -4.61 -7.64
N SER A 177 13.98 -4.67 -6.44
CA SER A 177 14.08 -5.90 -5.65
C SER A 177 12.75 -6.27 -4.98
N PRO A 178 12.17 -7.45 -5.25
CA PRO A 178 10.94 -7.90 -4.56
C PRO A 178 11.07 -7.99 -3.04
N ALA A 179 12.28 -8.26 -2.54
CA ALA A 179 12.58 -8.43 -1.12
C ALA A 179 12.91 -7.11 -0.41
N GLU A 180 13.67 -6.24 -1.07
CA GLU A 180 14.25 -5.03 -0.46
C GLU A 180 13.46 -3.75 -0.73
N THR A 181 12.54 -3.75 -1.70
CA THR A 181 11.87 -2.52 -2.15
C THR A 181 11.11 -1.79 -1.03
N GLY A 182 11.04 -0.47 -1.18
CA GLY A 182 10.38 0.49 -0.31
C GLY A 182 10.63 1.92 -0.82
N ALA A 183 10.52 2.91 0.06
CA ALA A 183 10.97 4.25 -0.28
C ALA A 183 12.50 4.27 -0.42
N VAL A 184 12.99 4.94 -1.46
CA VAL A 184 14.40 5.25 -1.66
C VAL A 184 14.54 6.76 -1.72
N THR A 185 15.46 7.33 -0.96
CA THR A 185 15.62 8.79 -0.87
C THR A 185 17.01 9.21 -1.31
N LEU A 186 17.09 10.10 -2.30
CA LEU A 186 18.31 10.80 -2.68
C LEU A 186 18.11 12.29 -2.37
N ALA A 187 18.72 12.77 -1.29
CA ALA A 187 18.65 14.17 -0.91
C ALA A 187 19.55 15.02 -1.83
N LEU A 188 19.00 16.12 -2.35
CA LEU A 188 19.60 16.89 -3.45
C LEU A 188 19.97 18.32 -3.00
N PRO A 189 21.20 18.56 -2.51
CA PRO A 189 21.71 19.91 -2.29
C PRO A 189 21.45 20.86 -3.47
N GLN A 190 20.90 22.03 -3.14
CA GLN A 190 20.41 23.01 -4.13
C GLN A 190 21.47 23.45 -5.15
N ASP A 191 22.69 23.74 -4.69
CA ASP A 191 23.83 24.08 -5.54
C ASP A 191 24.20 22.92 -6.47
N VAL A 192 24.33 21.73 -5.89
CA VAL A 192 24.80 20.54 -6.61
C VAL A 192 23.85 20.15 -7.75
N GLN A 193 22.54 20.33 -7.59
CA GLN A 193 21.57 20.08 -8.65
C GLN A 193 21.90 20.83 -9.96
N THR A 194 22.52 22.00 -9.85
CA THR A 194 22.86 22.89 -10.99
C THR A 194 24.29 22.70 -11.49
N GLU A 195 25.12 21.92 -10.79
CA GLU A 195 26.51 21.70 -11.17
C GLU A 195 26.62 20.78 -12.39
N ALA A 196 27.39 21.22 -13.40
CA ALA A 196 27.63 20.45 -14.61
C ALA A 196 28.85 19.54 -14.47
N TYR A 197 28.64 18.25 -14.76
CA TYR A 197 29.67 17.21 -14.71
C TYR A 197 29.73 16.43 -16.02
N ALA A 198 30.92 15.92 -16.35
CA ALA A 198 31.13 15.09 -17.54
C ALA A 198 30.83 13.63 -17.22
N TYR A 199 29.57 13.23 -17.30
CA TYR A 199 29.13 11.86 -17.04
C TYR A 199 29.52 10.94 -18.21
N PRO A 200 29.96 9.69 -17.97
CA PRO A 200 30.16 8.72 -19.05
C PRO A 200 28.87 8.50 -19.83
N GLU A 201 28.91 8.50 -21.16
CA GLU A 201 27.69 8.31 -21.98
C GLU A 201 26.96 7.00 -21.66
N ALA A 202 27.72 5.95 -21.32
CA ALA A 202 27.18 4.66 -20.90
C ALA A 202 26.29 4.72 -19.64
N PHE A 203 26.37 5.81 -18.86
CA PHE A 203 25.51 6.02 -17.69
C PHE A 203 24.03 6.21 -18.09
N PHE A 204 23.77 6.80 -19.25
CA PHE A 204 22.44 7.11 -19.76
C PHE A 204 21.84 6.04 -20.68
N ARG A 205 22.56 4.92 -20.89
CA ARG A 205 22.05 3.84 -21.73
C ARG A 205 20.78 3.24 -21.13
N LYS A 206 19.90 2.74 -21.99
CA LYS A 206 18.79 1.89 -21.58
C LYS A 206 19.30 0.74 -20.71
N ARG A 207 18.70 0.57 -19.54
CA ARG A 207 18.99 -0.55 -18.63
C ARG A 207 17.70 -1.28 -18.30
N VAL A 208 17.74 -2.60 -18.43
CA VAL A 208 16.64 -3.50 -18.07
C VAL A 208 17.01 -4.21 -16.78
N TRP A 209 16.19 -4.05 -15.76
CA TRP A 209 16.32 -4.70 -14.46
C TRP A 209 15.41 -5.93 -14.43
N HIS A 210 16.02 -7.12 -14.44
CA HIS A 210 15.28 -8.37 -14.39
C HIS A 210 14.74 -8.60 -12.97
N VAL A 211 13.43 -8.77 -12.84
CA VAL A 211 12.76 -9.11 -11.57
C VAL A 211 12.57 -10.62 -11.52
N PRO A 212 13.40 -11.36 -10.76
CA PRO A 212 13.45 -12.81 -10.85
C PRO A 212 12.28 -13.48 -10.12
N ARG A 213 11.98 -14.72 -10.54
CA ARG A 213 11.20 -15.69 -9.74
C ARG A 213 12.14 -16.67 -9.07
N ASN A 214 12.60 -16.34 -7.86
CA ASN A 214 13.51 -17.20 -7.11
C ASN A 214 12.78 -18.46 -6.61
N ARG A 215 13.48 -19.60 -6.61
CA ARG A 215 12.97 -20.88 -6.12
C ARG A 215 13.54 -21.17 -4.72
N PRO A 216 12.78 -21.83 -3.83
CA PRO A 216 13.26 -22.23 -2.52
C PRO A 216 14.28 -23.38 -2.61
N ASP A 217 14.96 -23.65 -1.50
CA ASP A 217 15.82 -24.83 -1.36
C ASP A 217 14.99 -26.12 -1.54
N ARG A 218 15.49 -27.04 -2.37
CA ARG A 218 14.79 -28.28 -2.72
C ARG A 218 14.51 -29.16 -1.51
N ARG A 219 15.45 -29.27 -0.56
CA ARG A 219 15.26 -30.09 0.63
C ARG A 219 14.19 -29.48 1.54
N ALA A 220 14.18 -28.16 1.71
CA ALA A 220 13.12 -27.47 2.44
C ALA A 220 11.75 -27.70 1.78
N LEU A 221 11.68 -27.70 0.44
CA LEU A 221 10.46 -27.96 -0.30
C LEU A 221 9.93 -29.40 -0.11
N GLU A 222 10.81 -30.41 -0.19
CA GLU A 222 10.48 -31.81 0.07
C GLU A 222 10.00 -32.01 1.52
N GLN A 223 10.62 -31.33 2.48
CA GLN A 223 10.18 -31.31 3.87
C GLN A 223 8.80 -30.66 4.03
N ALA A 224 8.53 -29.56 3.34
CA ALA A 224 7.24 -28.89 3.36
C ALA A 224 6.13 -29.81 2.81
N ALA A 225 6.38 -30.49 1.69
CA ALA A 225 5.44 -31.46 1.13
C ALA A 225 5.15 -32.62 2.11
N ALA A 226 6.16 -33.13 2.81
CA ALA A 226 5.98 -34.16 3.83
C ALA A 226 5.13 -33.66 5.03
N LEU A 227 5.35 -32.42 5.47
CA LEU A 227 4.55 -31.80 6.53
C LEU A 227 3.09 -31.60 6.11
N ILE A 228 2.85 -31.15 4.88
CA ILE A 228 1.51 -31.00 4.31
C ILE A 228 0.80 -32.35 4.28
N ARG A 229 1.44 -33.39 3.73
CA ARG A 229 0.86 -34.74 3.67
C ARG A 229 0.53 -35.35 5.04
N ALA A 230 1.28 -34.98 6.08
CA ALA A 230 1.07 -35.45 7.44
C ALA A 230 0.04 -34.64 8.24
N SER A 231 -0.40 -33.49 7.72
CA SER A 231 -1.36 -32.61 8.40
C SER A 231 -2.79 -33.12 8.32
N LYS A 232 -3.58 -32.85 9.35
CA LYS A 232 -5.00 -33.23 9.46
C LYS A 232 -5.93 -32.02 9.30
N GLN A 233 -5.53 -30.87 9.81
CA GLN A 233 -6.31 -29.63 9.76
C GLN A 233 -5.45 -28.45 9.28
N PRO A 234 -4.83 -28.53 8.08
CA PRO A 234 -4.01 -27.46 7.55
C PRO A 234 -4.84 -26.23 7.17
N LEU A 235 -4.25 -25.04 7.28
CA LEU A 235 -4.83 -23.77 6.84
C LEU A 235 -3.80 -22.98 6.01
N ILE A 236 -4.25 -22.41 4.89
CA ILE A 236 -3.45 -21.43 4.13
C ILE A 236 -3.76 -20.02 4.65
N VAL A 237 -2.70 -19.21 4.85
CA VAL A 237 -2.81 -17.76 5.09
C VAL A 237 -2.26 -17.02 3.87
N ALA A 238 -3.15 -16.55 3.01
CA ALA A 238 -2.82 -15.87 1.76
C ALA A 238 -2.52 -14.37 2.00
N GLY A 239 -1.28 -13.98 1.70
CA GLY A 239 -0.77 -12.62 1.78
C GLY A 239 -0.71 -11.92 0.42
N GLY A 240 -0.36 -10.64 0.44
CA GLY A 240 -0.22 -9.86 -0.80
C GLY A 240 0.85 -10.38 -1.76
N GLY A 241 1.80 -11.18 -1.28
CA GLY A 241 2.78 -11.84 -2.16
C GLY A 241 2.16 -12.79 -3.18
N VAL A 242 0.97 -13.38 -2.91
CA VAL A 242 0.24 -14.16 -3.92
C VAL A 242 -0.16 -13.27 -5.09
N ILE A 243 -0.66 -12.07 -4.82
CA ILE A 243 -1.09 -11.10 -5.84
C ILE A 243 0.12 -10.54 -6.60
N TYR A 244 1.19 -10.14 -5.89
CA TYR A 244 2.38 -9.56 -6.52
C TYR A 244 3.11 -10.55 -7.44
N ALA A 245 3.11 -11.84 -7.07
CA ALA A 245 3.67 -12.94 -7.86
C ALA A 245 2.74 -13.37 -9.01
N GLU A 246 1.51 -12.85 -9.08
CA GLU A 246 0.49 -13.31 -10.03
C GLU A 246 0.17 -14.82 -9.86
N ALA A 247 0.16 -15.28 -8.61
CA ALA A 247 0.03 -16.69 -8.24
C ALA A 247 -1.41 -17.12 -7.89
N THR A 248 -2.43 -16.33 -8.23
CA THR A 248 -3.83 -16.63 -7.84
C THR A 248 -4.35 -17.91 -8.47
N ASP A 249 -4.01 -18.19 -9.72
CA ASP A 249 -4.42 -19.43 -10.39
C ASP A 249 -3.69 -20.66 -9.84
N ALA A 250 -2.40 -20.53 -9.52
CA ALA A 250 -1.63 -21.58 -8.86
C ALA A 250 -2.16 -21.87 -7.45
N LEU A 251 -2.50 -20.83 -6.68
CA LEU A 251 -3.15 -20.98 -5.38
C LEU A 251 -4.50 -21.70 -5.52
N LYS A 252 -5.34 -21.29 -6.48
CA LYS A 252 -6.63 -21.94 -6.74
C LYS A 252 -6.45 -23.43 -7.04
N ARG A 253 -5.54 -23.79 -7.94
CA ARG A 253 -5.23 -25.20 -8.26
C ARG A 253 -4.74 -25.97 -7.03
N PHE A 254 -3.88 -25.36 -6.23
CA PHE A 254 -3.37 -25.97 -5.00
C PHE A 254 -4.50 -26.25 -4.00
N VAL A 255 -5.41 -25.30 -3.83
CA VAL A 255 -6.60 -25.45 -2.97
C VAL A 255 -7.56 -26.51 -3.53
N GLU A 256 -7.80 -26.54 -4.84
CA GLU A 256 -8.69 -27.52 -5.48
C GLU A 256 -8.17 -28.95 -5.36
N GLN A 257 -6.86 -29.15 -5.51
CA GLN A 257 -6.20 -30.45 -5.39
C GLN A 257 -6.16 -30.93 -3.93
N THR A 258 -5.77 -30.06 -3.00
CA THR A 258 -5.50 -30.45 -1.61
C THR A 258 -6.71 -30.34 -0.69
N GLY A 259 -7.73 -29.56 -1.07
CA GLY A 259 -8.88 -29.25 -0.22
C GLY A 259 -8.58 -28.36 0.99
N ILE A 260 -7.37 -27.78 1.07
CA ILE A 260 -6.94 -26.94 2.20
C ILE A 260 -7.66 -25.58 2.16
N PRO A 261 -8.37 -25.17 3.23
CA PRO A 261 -9.04 -23.87 3.28
C PRO A 261 -8.06 -22.69 3.33
N VAL A 262 -8.55 -21.52 2.91
CA VAL A 262 -7.77 -20.27 2.82
C VAL A 262 -8.37 -19.19 3.70
N GLY A 263 -7.53 -18.61 4.58
CA GLY A 263 -7.76 -17.30 5.19
C GLY A 263 -6.93 -16.23 4.50
N GLU A 264 -7.49 -15.04 4.31
CA GLU A 264 -6.84 -13.94 3.60
C GLU A 264 -6.41 -12.84 4.57
N THR A 265 -5.21 -12.30 4.36
CA THR A 265 -4.79 -11.05 5.02
C THR A 265 -5.38 -9.83 4.30
N MET A 266 -5.35 -8.65 4.92
CA MET A 266 -5.71 -7.38 4.26
C MET A 266 -5.04 -7.18 2.90
N ALA A 267 -3.75 -7.54 2.79
CA ALA A 267 -3.00 -7.39 1.55
C ALA A 267 -3.24 -8.52 0.55
N GLY A 268 -3.71 -9.68 1.03
CA GLY A 268 -3.98 -10.87 0.22
C GLY A 268 -5.44 -11.05 -0.17
N LYS A 269 -6.36 -10.20 0.30
CA LYS A 269 -7.78 -10.32 -0.03
C LYS A 269 -8.02 -10.28 -1.54
N GLY A 270 -8.71 -11.29 -2.05
CA GLY A 270 -8.87 -11.54 -3.49
C GLY A 270 -7.82 -12.47 -4.09
N SER A 271 -6.93 -13.05 -3.27
CA SER A 271 -6.01 -14.12 -3.72
C SER A 271 -6.78 -15.36 -4.16
N LEU A 272 -7.96 -15.58 -3.57
CA LEU A 272 -8.95 -16.54 -4.03
C LEU A 272 -10.28 -15.81 -4.19
N ARG A 273 -11.08 -16.16 -5.21
CA ARG A 273 -12.37 -15.50 -5.44
C ARG A 273 -13.29 -15.74 -4.23
N PHE A 274 -14.11 -14.73 -3.89
CA PHE A 274 -14.87 -14.74 -2.64
C PHE A 274 -15.81 -15.95 -2.48
N ASP A 275 -16.38 -16.45 -3.58
CA ASP A 275 -17.37 -17.54 -3.63
C ASP A 275 -16.74 -18.91 -3.91
N HIS A 276 -15.41 -19.02 -3.86
CA HIS A 276 -14.78 -20.31 -3.78
C HIS A 276 -15.13 -20.94 -2.43
N PRO A 277 -15.63 -22.19 -2.36
CA PRO A 277 -16.19 -22.75 -1.13
C PRO A 277 -15.16 -22.97 -0.01
N LEU A 278 -13.87 -22.92 -0.35
CA LEU A 278 -12.74 -22.98 0.59
C LEU A 278 -12.11 -21.61 0.91
N ASN A 279 -12.69 -20.51 0.44
CA ASN A 279 -12.29 -19.17 0.87
C ASN A 279 -13.04 -18.79 2.15
N LEU A 280 -12.35 -18.80 3.29
CA LEU A 280 -12.92 -18.45 4.59
C LEU A 280 -12.94 -16.94 4.84
N GLY A 281 -12.42 -16.13 3.90
CA GLY A 281 -12.35 -14.69 3.99
C GLY A 281 -11.24 -14.19 4.92
N ALA A 282 -11.46 -13.01 5.50
CA ALA A 282 -10.52 -12.33 6.38
C ALA A 282 -10.07 -13.18 7.57
N ILE A 283 -8.77 -13.20 7.87
CA ILE A 283 -8.22 -13.82 9.10
C ILE A 283 -7.70 -12.76 10.10
N GLY A 284 -7.75 -13.12 11.39
CA GLY A 284 -7.11 -12.37 12.47
C GLY A 284 -8.07 -11.48 13.25
N ALA A 285 -7.58 -10.36 13.79
CA ALA A 285 -8.33 -9.46 14.67
C ALA A 285 -9.57 -8.85 14.00
N THR A 286 -9.51 -8.66 12.68
CA THR A 286 -10.63 -8.23 11.83
C THR A 286 -11.15 -9.39 10.97
N GLY A 287 -10.92 -10.63 11.41
CA GLY A 287 -11.25 -11.83 10.67
C GLY A 287 -12.73 -12.22 10.76
N THR A 288 -13.14 -13.10 9.85
CA THR A 288 -14.44 -13.76 9.87
C THR A 288 -14.44 -14.84 10.96
N PHE A 289 -15.62 -15.23 11.44
CA PHE A 289 -15.69 -16.40 12.34
C PHE A 289 -15.24 -17.68 11.63
N ALA A 290 -15.43 -17.77 10.30
CA ALA A 290 -15.06 -18.93 9.50
C ALA A 290 -13.54 -19.14 9.52
N ALA A 291 -12.76 -18.12 9.15
CA ALA A 291 -11.31 -18.20 9.12
C ALA A 291 -10.72 -18.37 10.53
N ASN A 292 -11.21 -17.60 11.51
CA ASN A 292 -10.64 -17.63 12.86
C ASN A 292 -10.90 -18.93 13.62
N ARG A 293 -12.04 -19.61 13.39
CA ARG A 293 -12.30 -20.93 13.98
C ARG A 293 -11.35 -21.98 13.41
N VAL A 294 -11.14 -21.97 12.10
CA VAL A 294 -10.19 -22.89 11.45
C VAL A 294 -8.76 -22.59 11.87
N ALA A 295 -8.38 -21.31 11.97
CA ALA A 295 -7.04 -20.89 12.42
C ALA A 295 -6.72 -21.35 13.86
N ARG A 296 -7.70 -21.26 14.77
CA ARG A 296 -7.55 -21.69 16.16
C ARG A 296 -7.10 -23.14 16.26
N ASP A 297 -7.71 -24.01 15.46
CA ASP A 297 -7.59 -25.47 15.56
C ASP A 297 -6.52 -26.05 14.61
N ALA A 298 -5.95 -25.24 13.71
CA ALA A 298 -5.02 -25.70 12.68
C ALA A 298 -3.75 -26.35 13.24
N ASP A 299 -3.40 -27.54 12.74
CA ASP A 299 -2.15 -28.24 13.09
C ASP A 299 -0.98 -27.87 12.16
N LEU A 300 -1.28 -27.26 11.01
CA LEU A 300 -0.31 -26.72 10.06
C LEU A 300 -0.84 -25.41 9.48
N VAL A 301 -0.03 -24.36 9.51
CA VAL A 301 -0.32 -23.08 8.85
C VAL A 301 0.67 -22.88 7.71
N ILE A 302 0.15 -22.65 6.50
CA ILE A 302 0.93 -22.37 5.29
C ILE A 302 0.80 -20.88 4.97
N GLY A 303 1.77 -20.08 5.39
CA GLY A 303 1.83 -18.65 5.08
C GLY A 303 2.38 -18.41 3.68
N ILE A 304 1.60 -17.78 2.80
CA ILE A 304 2.04 -17.51 1.42
C ILE A 304 2.11 -16.01 1.19
N GLY A 305 3.32 -15.47 1.04
CA GLY A 305 3.52 -14.05 0.76
C GLY A 305 2.99 -13.12 1.86
N THR A 306 2.96 -13.60 3.11
CA THR A 306 2.44 -12.88 4.27
C THR A 306 3.56 -12.43 5.21
N ARG A 307 3.32 -11.32 5.90
CA ARG A 307 4.24 -10.76 6.91
C ARG A 307 3.83 -11.13 8.33
N TYR A 308 2.69 -11.80 8.52
CA TYR A 308 2.11 -12.09 9.83
C TYR A 308 2.05 -10.84 10.72
N SER A 309 1.36 -9.80 10.24
CA SER A 309 1.17 -8.59 11.06
C SER A 309 0.38 -8.92 12.32
N ASP A 310 0.44 -8.01 13.29
CA ASP A 310 -0.30 -8.10 14.55
C ASP A 310 -1.78 -8.45 14.32
N PHE A 311 -2.45 -7.71 13.43
CA PHE A 311 -3.84 -7.95 13.10
C PHE A 311 -4.08 -9.29 12.40
N THR A 312 -3.17 -9.76 11.55
CA THR A 312 -3.31 -11.07 10.88
C THR A 312 -3.22 -12.22 11.88
N THR A 313 -2.37 -12.08 12.89
CA THR A 313 -2.11 -13.13 13.90
C THR A 313 -2.94 -12.97 15.16
N SER A 314 -3.79 -11.94 15.24
CA SER A 314 -4.47 -11.50 16.47
C SER A 314 -3.48 -11.38 17.63
N SER A 315 -2.38 -10.64 17.44
CA SER A 315 -1.29 -10.55 18.41
C SER A 315 -0.75 -11.93 18.83
N LYS A 316 -0.59 -12.83 17.85
CA LYS A 316 -0.18 -14.24 18.01
C LYS A 316 -1.16 -15.14 18.77
N THR A 317 -2.40 -14.73 18.98
CA THR A 317 -3.44 -15.55 19.65
C THR A 317 -4.34 -16.32 18.69
N ALA A 318 -4.22 -16.09 17.37
CA ALA A 318 -5.08 -16.71 16.37
C ALA A 318 -4.89 -18.23 16.21
N PHE A 319 -3.69 -18.75 16.49
CA PHE A 319 -3.33 -20.17 16.34
C PHE A 319 -3.11 -20.78 17.72
N GLN A 320 -4.00 -21.67 18.16
CA GLN A 320 -4.05 -22.14 19.56
C GLN A 320 -3.83 -23.64 19.72
N ASN A 321 -3.79 -24.40 18.62
CA ASN A 321 -3.39 -25.80 18.66
C ASN A 321 -1.94 -25.90 19.18
N PRO A 322 -1.68 -26.64 20.27
CA PRO A 322 -0.34 -26.74 20.85
C PRO A 322 0.68 -27.40 19.92
N GLU A 323 0.23 -28.19 18.94
CA GLU A 323 1.06 -28.88 17.95
C GLU A 323 1.15 -28.13 16.62
N VAL A 324 0.68 -26.87 16.55
CA VAL A 324 0.69 -26.09 15.30
C VAL A 324 2.12 -25.92 14.78
N ARG A 325 2.30 -26.24 13.49
CA ARG A 325 3.55 -25.98 12.75
C ARG A 325 3.31 -24.96 11.65
N PHE A 326 4.39 -24.32 11.19
CA PHE A 326 4.32 -23.31 10.14
C PHE A 326 5.23 -23.67 8.96
N ILE A 327 4.74 -23.42 7.75
CA ILE A 327 5.51 -23.36 6.51
C ILE A 327 5.27 -21.98 5.92
N ASN A 328 6.34 -21.26 5.58
CA ASN A 328 6.20 -19.90 5.06
C ASN A 328 6.90 -19.74 3.71
N ILE A 329 6.13 -19.44 2.68
CA ILE A 329 6.60 -19.08 1.34
C ILE A 329 6.73 -17.56 1.27
N ASN A 330 7.95 -17.05 1.12
CA ASN A 330 8.17 -15.61 1.00
C ASN A 330 9.47 -15.27 0.26
N VAL A 331 9.47 -14.23 -0.56
CA VAL A 331 10.69 -13.73 -1.23
C VAL A 331 11.66 -13.10 -0.23
N ALA A 332 11.16 -12.55 0.89
CA ALA A 332 11.97 -11.98 1.94
C ALA A 332 12.24 -13.02 3.05
N ALA A 333 13.51 -13.37 3.24
CA ALA A 333 13.92 -14.30 4.29
C ALA A 333 13.42 -13.85 5.68
N PHE A 334 13.46 -12.55 5.98
CA PHE A 334 12.97 -11.99 7.25
C PHE A 334 11.54 -12.42 7.60
N ASP A 335 10.64 -12.54 6.62
CA ASP A 335 9.27 -13.01 6.87
C ASP A 335 9.14 -14.53 6.84
N ALA A 336 9.91 -15.21 5.99
CA ALA A 336 9.85 -16.67 5.88
C ALA A 336 10.16 -17.37 7.21
N PHE A 337 11.02 -16.80 8.05
CA PHE A 337 11.39 -17.41 9.34
C PHE A 337 10.43 -17.10 10.51
N LYS A 338 9.37 -16.29 10.29
CA LYS A 338 8.41 -15.97 11.36
C LYS A 338 7.68 -17.21 11.87
N HIS A 339 7.29 -17.19 13.13
CA HIS A 339 6.61 -18.31 13.81
C HIS A 339 7.40 -19.62 13.84
N LEU A 340 8.74 -19.55 13.82
CA LEU A 340 9.61 -20.73 13.79
C LEU A 340 9.29 -21.68 12.63
N ALA A 341 8.79 -21.11 11.53
CA ALA A 341 8.36 -21.88 10.38
C ALA A 341 9.52 -22.61 9.69
N LEU A 342 9.19 -23.67 8.95
CA LEU A 342 10.01 -24.15 7.86
C LEU A 342 10.00 -23.08 6.74
N PRO A 343 11.12 -22.40 6.46
CA PRO A 343 11.14 -21.27 5.54
C PRO A 343 11.33 -21.76 4.09
N LEU A 344 10.42 -21.36 3.21
CA LEU A 344 10.56 -21.49 1.76
C LEU A 344 10.83 -20.10 1.18
N VAL A 345 12.11 -19.74 1.05
CA VAL A 345 12.51 -18.44 0.52
C VAL A 345 12.41 -18.46 -1.01
N GLY A 346 11.29 -18.00 -1.55
CA GLY A 346 10.95 -18.13 -2.96
C GLY A 346 9.76 -17.29 -3.39
N ASP A 347 9.62 -17.11 -4.69
CA ASP A 347 8.44 -16.52 -5.32
C ASP A 347 7.23 -17.45 -5.18
N ALA A 348 6.06 -16.87 -4.90
CA ALA A 348 4.88 -17.64 -4.54
C ALA A 348 4.36 -18.51 -5.71
N LEU A 349 4.47 -18.04 -6.96
CA LEU A 349 3.97 -18.78 -8.12
C LEU A 349 4.75 -20.08 -8.32
N VAL A 350 6.07 -19.97 -8.53
CA VAL A 350 6.91 -21.13 -8.82
C VAL A 350 6.97 -22.10 -7.64
N THR A 351 6.91 -21.59 -6.40
CA THR A 351 6.88 -22.46 -5.21
C THR A 351 5.58 -23.27 -5.13
N LEU A 352 4.43 -22.64 -5.44
CA LEU A 352 3.15 -23.34 -5.45
C LEU A 352 3.08 -24.38 -6.58
N GLU A 353 3.65 -24.09 -7.74
CA GLU A 353 3.74 -25.04 -8.86
C GLU A 353 4.57 -26.27 -8.49
N GLU A 354 5.72 -26.10 -7.85
CA GLU A 354 6.53 -27.26 -7.42
C GLU A 354 5.88 -28.03 -6.26
N LEU A 355 5.20 -27.34 -5.34
CA LEU A 355 4.45 -28.00 -4.27
C LEU A 355 3.27 -28.82 -4.81
N LEU A 356 2.56 -28.32 -5.84
CA LEU A 356 1.47 -29.04 -6.50
C LEU A 356 1.90 -30.44 -6.94
N ASP A 357 3.06 -30.55 -7.58
CA ASP A 357 3.61 -31.82 -8.03
C ASP A 357 4.01 -32.72 -6.84
N LEU A 358 4.65 -32.15 -5.83
CA LEU A 358 5.12 -32.91 -4.66
C LEU A 358 3.99 -33.40 -3.75
N VAL A 359 2.84 -32.74 -3.76
CA VAL A 359 1.63 -33.15 -3.00
C VAL A 359 0.58 -33.81 -3.89
N ASP A 360 0.95 -34.29 -5.08
CA ASP A 360 0.02 -35.04 -5.94
C ASP A 360 -0.63 -36.23 -5.20
N GLY A 361 -1.92 -36.44 -5.45
CA GLY A 361 -2.75 -37.44 -4.78
C GLY A 361 -3.06 -37.16 -3.30
N TYR A 362 -2.57 -36.06 -2.71
CA TYR A 362 -2.99 -35.65 -1.36
C TYR A 362 -4.24 -34.78 -1.40
N SER A 363 -5.18 -35.08 -0.51
CA SER A 363 -6.30 -34.20 -0.14
C SER A 363 -6.51 -34.33 1.37
N VAL A 364 -6.96 -33.25 2.01
CA VAL A 364 -7.48 -33.32 3.38
C VAL A 364 -8.69 -34.26 3.46
N GLU A 365 -8.99 -34.72 4.67
CA GLU A 365 -10.18 -35.53 4.95
C GLU A 365 -11.47 -34.84 4.49
N ALA A 366 -12.38 -35.62 3.91
CA ALA A 366 -13.64 -35.09 3.34
C ALA A 366 -14.50 -34.36 4.39
N SER A 367 -14.46 -34.82 5.65
CA SER A 367 -15.16 -34.18 6.76
C SER A 367 -14.60 -32.80 7.12
N TYR A 368 -13.27 -32.63 7.06
CA TYR A 368 -12.63 -31.34 7.29
C TYR A 368 -12.94 -30.35 6.16
N ARG A 369 -12.87 -30.83 4.91
CA ARG A 369 -13.29 -30.04 3.75
C ARG A 369 -14.75 -29.57 3.88
N ALA A 370 -15.68 -30.49 4.15
CA ALA A 370 -17.10 -30.16 4.32
C ALA A 370 -17.36 -29.17 5.48
N GLN A 371 -16.57 -29.24 6.56
CA GLN A 371 -16.64 -28.27 7.65
C GLN A 371 -16.25 -26.86 7.17
N ALA A 372 -15.17 -26.73 6.39
CA ALA A 372 -14.73 -25.45 5.84
C ALA A 372 -15.78 -24.86 4.88
N GLU A 373 -16.33 -25.69 3.99
CA GLU A 373 -17.37 -25.29 3.03
C GLU A 373 -18.65 -24.81 3.74
N ARG A 374 -19.05 -25.49 4.83
CA ARG A 374 -20.17 -25.04 5.68
C ARG A 374 -19.88 -23.69 6.34
N LEU A 375 -18.70 -23.51 6.93
CA LEU A 375 -18.32 -22.24 7.58
C LEU A 375 -18.27 -21.08 6.57
N HIS A 376 -17.80 -21.34 5.34
CA HIS A 376 -17.86 -20.39 4.24
C HIS A 376 -19.31 -19.97 3.94
N GLY A 377 -20.21 -20.95 3.73
CA GLY A 377 -21.63 -20.67 3.45
C GLY A 377 -22.34 -19.93 4.58
N GLU A 378 -22.06 -20.26 5.84
CA GLU A 378 -22.60 -19.55 7.00
C GLU A 378 -22.14 -18.08 7.04
N TRP A 379 -20.88 -17.81 6.69
CA TRP A 379 -20.36 -16.45 6.64
C TRP A 379 -20.93 -15.66 5.46
N ASP A 380 -21.05 -16.27 4.27
CA ASP A 380 -21.61 -15.61 3.11
C ASP A 380 -23.08 -15.23 3.31
N ALA A 381 -23.86 -16.09 3.97
CA ALA A 381 -25.23 -15.77 4.37
C ALA A 381 -25.31 -14.59 5.37
N GLU A 382 -24.33 -14.46 6.27
CA GLU A 382 -24.25 -13.33 7.19
C GLU A 382 -23.88 -12.02 6.48
N VAL A 383 -22.98 -12.08 5.48
CA VAL A 383 -22.68 -10.93 4.61
C VAL A 383 -23.95 -10.48 3.89
N GLU A 384 -24.70 -11.41 3.31
CA GLU A 384 -25.97 -11.11 2.63
C GLU A 384 -26.96 -10.43 3.58
N ARG A 385 -27.15 -11.00 4.79
CA ARG A 385 -28.02 -10.42 5.81
C ARG A 385 -27.62 -8.99 6.15
N ILE A 386 -26.32 -8.70 6.28
CA ILE A 386 -25.79 -7.36 6.59
C ILE A 386 -26.03 -6.41 5.42
N TYR A 387 -25.82 -6.86 4.19
CA TYR A 387 -26.04 -6.05 2.99
C TYR A 387 -27.50 -5.61 2.85
N THR A 388 -28.45 -6.39 3.37
CA THR A 388 -29.90 -6.18 3.15
C THR A 388 -30.69 -5.68 4.36
N ILE A 389 -30.05 -5.23 5.46
CA ILE A 389 -30.77 -4.82 6.68
C ILE A 389 -31.75 -3.66 6.44
N ARG A 390 -31.39 -2.69 5.58
CA ARG A 390 -32.18 -1.48 5.25
C ARG A 390 -32.54 -0.66 6.49
N ASN A 391 -31.52 -0.26 7.25
CA ASN A 391 -31.71 0.54 8.47
C ASN A 391 -32.31 1.92 8.17
N THR A 392 -33.06 2.44 9.15
CA THR A 392 -33.66 3.78 9.11
C THR A 392 -33.35 4.54 10.41
N PRO A 393 -33.18 5.87 10.38
CA PRO A 393 -33.27 6.74 9.21
C PRO A 393 -32.04 6.69 8.28
N LEU A 394 -30.87 6.24 8.76
CA LEU A 394 -29.63 6.16 7.99
C LEU A 394 -29.22 4.70 7.74
N PRO A 395 -28.64 4.38 6.57
CA PRO A 395 -28.06 3.07 6.33
C PRO A 395 -26.81 2.86 7.21
N SER A 396 -26.55 1.61 7.57
CA SER A 396 -25.30 1.23 8.22
C SER A 396 -24.14 1.19 7.23
N GLN A 397 -22.91 1.26 7.75
CA GLN A 397 -21.70 1.10 6.94
C GLN A 397 -21.68 -0.23 6.16
N GLY A 398 -22.22 -1.32 6.73
CA GLY A 398 -22.30 -2.62 6.06
C GLY A 398 -23.21 -2.61 4.84
N GLU A 399 -24.33 -1.90 4.91
CA GLU A 399 -25.26 -1.74 3.78
C GLU A 399 -24.63 -0.93 2.65
N LEU A 400 -23.90 0.15 2.97
CA LEU A 400 -23.21 0.97 1.98
C LEU A 400 -22.04 0.22 1.34
N ILE A 401 -21.31 -0.59 2.11
CA ILE A 401 -20.30 -1.52 1.56
C ILE A 401 -20.97 -2.47 0.56
N GLY A 402 -22.12 -3.04 0.91
CA GLY A 402 -22.89 -3.91 0.02
C GLY A 402 -23.34 -3.22 -1.26
N ALA A 403 -23.92 -2.03 -1.14
CA ALA A 403 -24.36 -1.23 -2.29
C ALA A 403 -23.22 -0.96 -3.27
N VAL A 404 -22.06 -0.49 -2.78
CA VAL A 404 -20.88 -0.28 -3.64
C VAL A 404 -20.40 -1.60 -4.23
N ASN A 405 -20.34 -2.67 -3.44
CA ASN A 405 -19.82 -3.94 -3.90
C ASN A 405 -20.73 -4.61 -4.95
N GLU A 406 -22.04 -4.48 -4.86
CA GLU A 406 -23.01 -5.05 -5.81
C GLU A 406 -23.16 -4.23 -7.09
N LEU A 407 -23.19 -2.90 -6.97
CA LEU A 407 -23.41 -2.00 -8.11
C LEU A 407 -22.14 -1.76 -8.95
N SER A 408 -20.96 -1.98 -8.36
CA SER A 408 -19.69 -1.85 -9.09
C SER A 408 -19.40 -3.02 -10.01
N ALA A 409 -18.73 -2.74 -11.13
CA ALA A 409 -18.22 -3.79 -12.01
C ALA A 409 -17.31 -4.78 -11.25
N PRO A 410 -17.26 -6.08 -11.61
CA PRO A 410 -16.37 -7.06 -10.98
C PRO A 410 -14.89 -6.67 -10.96
N GLU A 411 -14.47 -5.92 -11.98
CA GLU A 411 -13.16 -5.33 -12.16
C GLU A 411 -13.06 -3.90 -11.63
N ALA A 412 -14.04 -3.33 -10.93
CA ALA A 412 -13.79 -2.05 -10.23
C ALA A 412 -12.66 -2.21 -9.20
N ILE A 413 -12.11 -1.12 -8.67
CA ILE A 413 -11.15 -1.16 -7.56
C ILE A 413 -11.68 -0.32 -6.42
N MET A 414 -11.92 -0.95 -5.27
CA MET A 414 -12.21 -0.24 -4.04
C MET A 414 -10.89 0.10 -3.33
N VAL A 415 -10.77 1.35 -2.86
CA VAL A 415 -9.63 1.82 -2.07
C VAL A 415 -10.07 2.41 -0.74
N CYS A 416 -9.32 2.10 0.32
CA CYS A 416 -9.47 2.65 1.65
C CYS A 416 -8.13 2.53 2.42
N ALA A 417 -8.01 3.19 3.58
CA ALA A 417 -6.80 3.12 4.40
C ALA A 417 -7.07 3.09 5.92
N ALA A 418 -8.02 3.88 6.42
CA ALA A 418 -8.16 4.08 7.86
C ALA A 418 -9.63 4.17 8.34
N GLY A 419 -9.80 4.18 9.66
CA GLY A 419 -11.10 4.25 10.34
C GLY A 419 -11.70 2.87 10.64
N SER A 420 -13.04 2.81 10.71
CA SER A 420 -13.80 1.55 10.89
C SER A 420 -13.88 0.75 9.60
N LEU A 421 -13.83 1.43 8.45
CA LEU A 421 -13.95 0.85 7.12
C LEU A 421 -12.97 -0.30 6.85
N PRO A 422 -11.66 -0.21 7.17
CA PRO A 422 -10.75 -1.33 6.93
C PRO A 422 -11.21 -2.64 7.52
N GLY A 423 -11.64 -2.65 8.79
CA GLY A 423 -12.11 -3.86 9.47
C GLY A 423 -13.37 -4.45 8.84
N ASP A 424 -14.35 -3.61 8.53
CA ASP A 424 -15.60 -4.09 7.92
C ASP A 424 -15.43 -4.46 6.45
N LEU A 425 -14.65 -3.71 5.67
CA LEU A 425 -14.31 -4.06 4.30
C LEU A 425 -13.54 -5.37 4.21
N HIS A 426 -12.64 -5.66 5.16
CA HIS A 426 -11.89 -6.92 5.20
C HIS A 426 -12.85 -8.13 5.30
N LYS A 427 -13.80 -8.04 6.24
CA LYS A 427 -14.83 -9.06 6.49
C LYS A 427 -15.87 -9.17 5.38
N LEU A 428 -16.40 -8.02 4.95
CA LEU A 428 -17.64 -7.94 4.17
C LEU A 428 -17.43 -7.84 2.67
N TRP A 429 -16.30 -7.33 2.18
CA TRP A 429 -16.12 -7.12 0.74
C TRP A 429 -16.01 -8.45 -0.01
N ARG A 430 -16.90 -8.72 -0.97
CA ARG A 430 -16.84 -9.89 -1.85
C ARG A 430 -15.91 -9.59 -3.03
N ALA A 431 -14.63 -9.97 -2.90
CA ALA A 431 -13.60 -9.75 -3.92
C ALA A 431 -13.84 -10.65 -5.15
N ARG A 432 -14.23 -10.05 -6.27
CA ARG A 432 -14.51 -10.76 -7.55
C ARG A 432 -13.31 -10.85 -8.49
N HIS A 433 -12.27 -10.06 -8.23
CA HIS A 433 -11.02 -10.00 -9.00
C HIS A 433 -9.83 -9.82 -8.05
N PRO A 434 -8.63 -10.37 -8.33
CA PRO A 434 -7.42 -10.23 -7.49
C PRO A 434 -6.90 -8.81 -7.19
N LYS A 435 -7.54 -7.79 -7.78
CA LYS A 435 -7.13 -6.38 -7.71
C LYS A 435 -8.30 -5.47 -7.34
N ASN A 436 -9.46 -6.06 -6.99
CA ASN A 436 -10.67 -5.32 -6.66
C ASN A 436 -10.63 -4.72 -5.24
N TYR A 437 -9.73 -5.20 -4.38
CA TYR A 437 -9.56 -4.74 -3.00
C TYR A 437 -8.18 -4.09 -2.79
N HIS A 438 -8.14 -2.77 -2.66
CA HIS A 438 -6.91 -2.01 -2.41
C HIS A 438 -6.94 -1.33 -1.04
N MET A 439 -6.52 -2.05 -0.01
CA MET A 439 -6.41 -1.47 1.33
C MET A 439 -4.98 -1.05 1.67
N GLU A 440 -4.78 0.19 2.10
CA GLU A 440 -3.56 0.57 2.83
C GLU A 440 -3.77 0.29 4.31
N TYR A 441 -3.28 -0.85 4.79
CA TYR A 441 -3.39 -1.25 6.20
C TYR A 441 -2.07 -1.75 6.76
N GLY A 442 -0.96 -1.35 6.13
CA GLY A 442 0.37 -1.60 6.64
C GLY A 442 0.76 -0.54 7.66
N TYR A 443 0.49 0.73 7.32
CA TYR A 443 0.71 1.88 8.17
C TYR A 443 -0.60 2.50 8.68
N SER A 444 -1.73 2.16 8.06
CA SER A 444 -3.08 2.66 8.43
C SER A 444 -3.12 4.19 8.40
N CYS A 445 -2.58 4.76 7.32
CA CYS A 445 -2.33 6.19 7.19
C CYS A 445 -3.55 6.92 6.66
N MET A 446 -4.19 7.71 7.52
CA MET A 446 -5.29 8.60 7.13
C MET A 446 -4.83 9.61 6.07
N GLY A 447 -5.70 9.90 5.11
CA GLY A 447 -5.40 10.79 3.99
C GLY A 447 -4.78 10.09 2.78
N TYR A 448 -4.58 8.77 2.84
CA TYR A 448 -4.16 7.97 1.70
C TYR A 448 -5.27 7.78 0.66
N GLU A 449 -6.54 7.79 1.05
CA GLU A 449 -7.65 7.25 0.26
C GLU A 449 -7.82 7.94 -1.11
N ILE A 450 -7.92 9.28 -1.16
CA ILE A 450 -8.13 10.03 -2.41
C ILE A 450 -6.86 10.02 -3.27
N ALA A 451 -5.70 10.30 -2.67
CA ALA A 451 -4.41 10.28 -3.35
C ALA A 451 -4.10 8.88 -3.91
N GLY A 452 -4.35 7.84 -3.12
CA GLY A 452 -4.21 6.46 -3.52
C GLY A 452 -5.20 6.07 -4.62
N GLY A 453 -6.45 6.54 -4.55
CA GLY A 453 -7.43 6.40 -5.61
C GLY A 453 -6.95 6.95 -6.95
N LEU A 454 -6.35 8.15 -6.94
CA LEU A 454 -5.72 8.73 -8.13
C LEU A 454 -4.60 7.83 -8.67
N GLY A 455 -3.68 7.37 -7.82
CA GLY A 455 -2.60 6.47 -8.23
C GLY A 455 -3.10 5.14 -8.81
N ILE A 456 -4.18 4.57 -8.25
CA ILE A 456 -4.82 3.37 -8.77
C ILE A 456 -5.44 3.64 -10.15
N LYS A 457 -6.17 4.74 -10.31
CA LYS A 457 -6.81 5.10 -11.59
C LYS A 457 -5.78 5.36 -12.68
N MET A 458 -4.65 5.97 -12.34
CA MET A 458 -3.51 6.13 -13.26
C MET A 458 -2.91 4.79 -13.68
N ALA A 459 -2.85 3.81 -12.77
CA ALA A 459 -2.30 2.49 -13.04
C ALA A 459 -3.25 1.58 -13.84
N ALA A 460 -4.55 1.79 -13.71
CA ALA A 460 -5.60 1.05 -14.40
C ALA A 460 -6.69 2.01 -14.93
N PRO A 461 -6.37 2.81 -15.96
CA PRO A 461 -7.26 3.85 -16.47
C PRO A 461 -8.61 3.32 -16.96
N GLU A 462 -8.67 2.06 -17.35
CA GLU A 462 -9.88 1.36 -17.81
C GLU A 462 -10.85 0.99 -16.69
N ARG A 463 -10.42 0.95 -15.43
CA ARG A 463 -11.23 0.47 -14.30
C ARG A 463 -11.82 1.63 -13.50
N ASP A 464 -13.07 1.51 -13.07
CA ASP A 464 -13.63 2.47 -12.09
C ASP A 464 -12.95 2.29 -10.72
N VAL A 465 -12.71 3.41 -10.03
CA VAL A 465 -12.07 3.43 -8.71
C VAL A 465 -13.03 4.06 -7.70
N TYR A 466 -13.42 3.26 -6.72
CA TYR A 466 -14.30 3.66 -5.62
C TYR A 466 -13.44 3.95 -4.37
N VAL A 467 -13.32 5.23 -4.03
CA VAL A 467 -12.61 5.71 -2.85
C VAL A 467 -13.57 5.71 -1.66
N MET A 468 -13.43 4.74 -0.76
CA MET A 468 -14.21 4.66 0.47
C MET A 468 -13.48 5.45 1.56
N VAL A 469 -14.02 6.59 1.96
CA VAL A 469 -13.32 7.54 2.86
C VAL A 469 -14.27 8.06 3.94
N GLY A 470 -13.78 8.14 5.18
CA GLY A 470 -14.50 8.81 6.27
C GLY A 470 -14.21 10.32 6.31
N ASP A 471 -15.08 11.08 6.96
CA ASP A 471 -14.95 12.52 7.22
C ASP A 471 -13.58 12.92 7.80
N GLY A 472 -13.05 12.14 8.74
CA GLY A 472 -11.73 12.41 9.31
C GLY A 472 -10.58 12.34 8.30
N SER A 473 -10.52 11.28 7.48
CA SER A 473 -9.49 11.15 6.42
C SER A 473 -9.69 12.19 5.32
N TYR A 474 -10.94 12.51 4.97
CA TYR A 474 -11.27 13.53 3.98
C TYR A 474 -10.76 14.91 4.40
N LEU A 475 -11.01 15.31 5.65
CA LEU A 475 -10.54 16.58 6.21
C LEU A 475 -9.01 16.68 6.28
N MET A 476 -8.29 15.55 6.33
CA MET A 476 -6.82 15.56 6.30
C MET A 476 -6.27 15.83 4.91
N MET A 477 -6.80 15.17 3.86
CA MET A 477 -6.19 15.21 2.52
C MET A 477 -7.22 15.04 1.38
N ASN A 478 -8.00 16.08 1.11
CA ASN A 478 -8.93 16.16 -0.02
C ASN A 478 -8.37 16.88 -1.27
N SER A 479 -7.20 17.52 -1.16
CA SER A 479 -6.69 18.44 -2.18
C SER A 479 -6.38 17.78 -3.53
N GLU A 480 -6.09 16.47 -3.56
CA GLU A 480 -5.83 15.72 -4.79
C GLU A 480 -7.09 15.46 -5.64
N ILE A 481 -8.29 15.85 -5.17
CA ILE A 481 -9.47 16.02 -6.04
C ILE A 481 -9.11 16.97 -7.20
N VAL A 482 -8.38 18.05 -6.91
CA VAL A 482 -7.98 19.04 -7.92
C VAL A 482 -7.01 18.42 -8.92
N THR A 483 -6.05 17.60 -8.46
CA THR A 483 -5.10 16.90 -9.34
C THR A 483 -5.81 15.88 -10.22
N SER A 484 -6.77 15.13 -9.66
CA SER A 484 -7.61 14.19 -10.41
C SER A 484 -8.37 14.88 -11.56
N ILE A 485 -8.94 16.07 -11.30
CA ILE A 485 -9.61 16.89 -12.32
C ILE A 485 -8.60 17.41 -13.35
N GLN A 486 -7.48 17.99 -12.90
CA GLN A 486 -6.43 18.54 -13.78
C GLN A 486 -5.92 17.49 -14.78
N GLU A 487 -5.68 16.27 -14.28
CA GLU A 487 -5.10 15.19 -15.07
C GLU A 487 -6.16 14.31 -15.75
N ASN A 488 -7.45 14.66 -15.63
CA ASN A 488 -8.59 13.97 -16.22
C ASN A 488 -8.71 12.48 -15.83
N TYR A 489 -8.47 12.18 -14.55
CA TYR A 489 -8.65 10.84 -13.98
C TYR A 489 -9.90 10.79 -13.12
N LYS A 490 -11.01 10.27 -13.66
CA LYS A 490 -12.28 10.10 -12.92
C LYS A 490 -12.10 9.19 -11.69
N LEU A 491 -12.46 9.72 -10.52
CA LEU A 491 -12.62 8.97 -9.26
C LEU A 491 -14.09 8.98 -8.83
N ILE A 492 -14.54 7.92 -8.17
CA ILE A 492 -15.83 7.86 -7.48
C ILE A 492 -15.53 7.89 -5.98
N ILE A 493 -15.76 9.03 -5.33
CA ILE A 493 -15.46 9.21 -3.91
C ILE A 493 -16.73 8.99 -3.11
N VAL A 494 -16.75 7.94 -2.30
CA VAL A 494 -17.83 7.60 -1.36
C VAL A 494 -17.40 8.11 0.02
N LEU A 495 -17.89 9.30 0.38
CA LEU A 495 -17.61 9.95 1.65
C LEU A 495 -18.65 9.53 2.70
N LEU A 496 -18.21 8.81 3.73
CA LEU A 496 -19.04 8.42 4.87
C LEU A 496 -18.84 9.43 6.00
N ASP A 497 -19.77 10.37 6.13
CA ASP A 497 -19.76 11.36 7.21
C ASP A 497 -20.51 10.84 8.44
N ASN A 498 -19.76 10.61 9.52
CA ASN A 498 -20.33 10.28 10.84
C ASN A 498 -19.93 11.29 11.93
N SER A 499 -19.43 12.45 11.50
CA SER A 499 -19.10 13.62 12.32
C SER A 499 -18.11 13.34 13.46
N GLY A 500 -17.03 12.61 13.17
CA GLY A 500 -15.90 12.45 14.06
C GLY A 500 -15.08 11.16 13.87
N PHE A 501 -14.14 10.94 14.78
CA PHE A 501 -13.35 9.70 14.82
C PHE A 501 -14.14 8.55 15.46
N LYS A 502 -15.32 8.21 14.93
CA LYS A 502 -16.27 7.27 15.57
C LYS A 502 -15.78 5.84 15.70
N SER A 503 -14.84 5.40 14.86
CA SER A 503 -14.13 4.14 15.05
C SER A 503 -13.35 4.12 16.36
N ILE A 504 -12.70 5.23 16.72
CA ILE A 504 -12.03 5.38 18.01
C ILE A 504 -13.05 5.47 19.13
N GLY A 505 -14.21 6.09 18.90
CA GLY A 505 -15.32 6.07 19.85
C GLY A 505 -15.77 4.65 20.21
N ALA A 506 -15.93 3.77 19.21
CA ALA A 506 -16.27 2.37 19.45
C ALA A 506 -15.20 1.63 20.26
N LEU A 507 -13.92 1.80 19.91
CA LEU A 507 -12.80 1.24 20.67
C LEU A 507 -12.76 1.78 22.10
N SER A 508 -12.92 3.09 22.27
CA SER A 508 -12.96 3.78 23.57
C SER A 508 -14.01 3.14 24.49
N ARG A 509 -15.25 2.96 24.00
CA ARG A 509 -16.33 2.31 24.76
C ARG A 509 -16.02 0.85 25.09
N SER A 510 -15.40 0.11 24.17
CA SER A 510 -15.00 -1.29 24.44
C SER A 510 -13.96 -1.42 25.55
N LEU A 511 -13.21 -0.35 25.82
CA LEU A 511 -12.23 -0.24 26.91
C LEU A 511 -12.81 0.41 28.18
N GLY A 512 -14.13 0.62 28.23
CA GLY A 512 -14.82 1.24 29.37
C GLY A 512 -14.64 2.77 29.46
N GLN A 513 -14.18 3.42 28.39
CA GLN A 513 -14.05 4.88 28.32
C GLN A 513 -15.29 5.50 27.65
N GLU A 514 -15.47 6.81 27.83
CA GLU A 514 -16.69 7.51 27.40
C GLU A 514 -16.61 8.14 25.99
N GLY A 515 -15.70 7.71 25.11
CA GLY A 515 -15.62 8.25 23.75
C GLY A 515 -15.09 9.69 23.65
N PHE A 516 -14.32 10.14 24.65
CA PHE A 516 -13.71 11.47 24.69
C PHE A 516 -12.86 11.76 23.44
N GLY A 517 -13.02 12.95 22.85
CA GLY A 517 -12.23 13.41 21.70
C GLY A 517 -12.60 12.78 20.34
N THR A 518 -13.73 12.09 20.26
CA THR A 518 -14.12 11.32 19.04
C THR A 518 -15.23 11.97 18.21
N ARG A 519 -15.67 13.17 18.59
CA ARG A 519 -16.81 13.90 18.00
C ARG A 519 -16.36 15.26 17.48
N TYR A 520 -16.87 15.69 16.33
CA TYR A 520 -16.68 17.04 15.81
C TYR A 520 -17.77 17.99 16.33
N VAL A 521 -17.54 18.52 17.52
CA VAL A 521 -18.49 19.38 18.25
C VAL A 521 -17.75 20.53 18.91
N TYR A 522 -18.47 21.60 19.24
CA TYR A 522 -17.91 22.68 20.05
C TYR A 522 -17.60 22.21 21.48
N PRO A 523 -16.52 22.70 22.09
CA PRO A 523 -16.28 22.48 23.51
C PRO A 523 -17.33 23.22 24.35
N HIS A 524 -17.80 22.59 25.42
CA HIS A 524 -18.64 23.19 26.45
C HIS A 524 -17.78 23.49 27.68
N ASN A 525 -17.75 24.75 28.14
CA ASN A 525 -16.89 25.21 29.25
C ASN A 525 -15.40 24.83 29.08
N GLY A 526 -14.88 24.89 27.85
CA GLY A 526 -13.50 24.54 27.53
C GLY A 526 -13.19 23.05 27.46
N GLN A 527 -14.21 22.17 27.55
CA GLN A 527 -14.05 20.72 27.48
C GLN A 527 -14.86 20.14 26.31
N LEU A 528 -14.30 19.16 25.62
CA LEU A 528 -15.02 18.42 24.58
C LEU A 528 -16.03 17.45 25.24
N PRO A 529 -17.32 17.48 24.84
CA PRO A 529 -18.30 16.51 25.29
C PRO A 529 -17.91 15.06 25.00
N THR A 530 -18.20 14.16 25.94
CA THR A 530 -18.08 12.71 25.77
C THR A 530 -19.32 12.14 25.05
N ASP A 531 -19.37 10.82 24.85
CA ASP A 531 -20.56 10.15 24.32
C ASP A 531 -21.76 10.27 25.28
N ALA A 532 -21.53 10.49 26.58
CA ALA A 532 -22.59 10.65 27.59
C ALA A 532 -23.48 11.88 27.35
N ALA A 533 -22.96 12.90 26.64
CA ALA A 533 -23.75 14.07 26.24
C ALA A 533 -24.84 13.74 25.20
N GLY A 534 -24.84 12.53 24.62
CA GLY A 534 -25.85 12.10 23.66
C GLY A 534 -25.99 13.07 22.49
N ALA A 535 -27.22 13.41 22.11
CA ALA A 535 -27.51 14.39 21.06
C ALA A 535 -27.46 15.85 21.55
N ASP A 536 -27.33 16.10 22.85
CA ASP A 536 -27.31 17.44 23.44
C ASP A 536 -25.91 18.07 23.33
N VAL A 537 -25.49 18.32 22.09
CA VAL A 537 -24.21 18.94 21.77
C VAL A 537 -24.39 19.96 20.64
N GLN A 538 -23.56 21.00 20.65
CA GLN A 538 -23.48 21.92 19.53
C GLN A 538 -22.51 21.37 18.47
N THR A 539 -23.01 21.04 17.28
CA THR A 539 -22.20 20.54 16.16
C THR A 539 -21.43 21.67 15.47
N LEU A 540 -20.31 21.32 14.82
CA LEU A 540 -19.58 22.27 13.98
C LEU A 540 -20.35 22.54 12.67
N PRO A 541 -20.30 23.76 12.12
CA PRO A 541 -20.98 24.11 10.86
C PRO A 541 -20.18 23.68 9.62
N VAL A 542 -19.68 22.43 9.62
CA VAL A 542 -18.87 21.89 8.53
C VAL A 542 -19.77 21.26 7.46
N ASP A 543 -19.59 21.68 6.21
CA ASP A 543 -20.27 21.10 5.05
C ASP A 543 -19.23 20.54 4.08
N LEU A 544 -19.02 19.22 4.17
CA LEU A 544 -18.04 18.51 3.34
C LEU A 544 -18.51 18.41 1.87
N ALA A 545 -19.82 18.39 1.63
CA ALA A 545 -20.38 18.34 0.28
C ALA A 545 -20.13 19.67 -0.46
N ALA A 546 -20.41 20.81 0.20
CA ALA A 546 -20.06 22.13 -0.33
C ALA A 546 -18.55 22.30 -0.53
N ASN A 547 -17.73 21.76 0.37
CA ASN A 547 -16.28 21.75 0.20
C ASN A 547 -15.85 20.94 -1.05
N ALA A 548 -16.37 19.73 -1.26
CA ALA A 548 -16.06 18.96 -2.46
C ALA A 548 -16.48 19.69 -3.74
N ARG A 549 -17.66 20.34 -3.74
CA ARG A 549 -18.13 21.19 -4.86
C ARG A 549 -17.18 22.35 -5.13
N SER A 550 -16.68 23.02 -4.09
CA SER A 550 -15.76 24.16 -4.26
C SER A 550 -14.40 23.76 -4.83
N LEU A 551 -14.00 22.49 -4.70
CA LEU A 551 -12.84 21.90 -5.36
C LEU A 551 -13.10 21.46 -6.81
N GLY A 552 -14.34 21.59 -7.30
CA GLY A 552 -14.75 21.26 -8.66
C GLY A 552 -15.36 19.86 -8.85
N ALA A 553 -15.60 19.11 -7.77
CA ALA A 553 -16.24 17.80 -7.87
C ALA A 553 -17.74 17.92 -8.18
N HIS A 554 -18.28 16.96 -8.93
CA HIS A 554 -19.71 16.71 -8.98
C HIS A 554 -20.12 15.94 -7.72
N VAL A 555 -21.11 16.47 -6.98
CA VAL A 555 -21.48 15.95 -5.65
C VAL A 555 -22.95 15.57 -5.60
N ILE A 556 -23.20 14.32 -5.22
CA ILE A 556 -24.51 13.76 -4.91
C ILE A 556 -24.56 13.57 -3.39
N GLU A 557 -25.59 14.09 -2.75
CA GLU A 557 -25.81 13.94 -1.31
C GLU A 557 -26.91 12.89 -1.08
N CYS A 558 -26.58 11.84 -0.34
CA CYS A 558 -27.49 10.74 -0.05
C CYS A 558 -27.82 10.75 1.45
N LYS A 559 -29.10 10.64 1.81
CA LYS A 559 -29.55 10.52 3.22
C LYS A 559 -30.14 9.15 3.53
N THR A 560 -30.62 8.44 2.51
CA THR A 560 -31.18 7.10 2.63
C THR A 560 -30.45 6.13 1.72
N TYR A 561 -30.65 4.82 1.94
CA TYR A 561 -30.16 3.80 1.01
C TYR A 561 -30.72 3.96 -0.40
N GLY A 562 -31.95 4.49 -0.57
CA GLY A 562 -32.54 4.67 -1.89
C GLY A 562 -32.02 5.89 -2.66
N ASP A 563 -31.44 6.87 -1.95
CA ASP A 563 -30.76 8.01 -2.58
C ASP A 563 -29.36 7.61 -3.11
N PHE A 564 -28.75 6.62 -2.47
CA PHE A 564 -27.44 6.05 -2.82
C PHE A 564 -27.58 5.06 -3.97
#